data_AF-A0AAE2VD10-F1
#
_entry.id   AF-A0AAE2VD10-F1
#
_cell.length_a   1.000
_cell.length_b   1.000
_cell.length_c   1.000
_cell.angle_alpha   90.00
_cell.angle_beta   90.00
_cell.angle_gamma   90.00
#
_symmetry.space_group_name_H-M   'P 1'
#
loop_
_entity.id
_entity.type
_entity.pdbx_description
1 polymer ?
#
loop_
_entity_poly.entity_id
_entity_poly.type
_entity_poly.pdbx_seq_one_letter_code
_entity_poly.pdbx_strand_id
1 'polypeptide(L)'
;MEIPYIVEPRKDTGLTNSKIGIWLFLASEVMLFGGLFSGYVFLRIYADYPWPERTLPVLPGLINTFILIASSVTVVFAWVSLKLRQWGKFQIYMGITLICAFLFLVLKGFEYNAKFHHQAVRLDDYTVIEGHAHPQGHGDDADKKVTKNLNIKAEQVVIDLRRVDDIYYENLGEQYGDQFVLSDDVVLNDETVLEKGTPISKDIIDQAKEDFLDAVANNSNLDIEANRGAWKAAKQEANLKDKRYWDKEKKAFVSEQMKKFKEAHKDDYLRVTPKLTFVASNEPVEISVNPYWGKLSQPKAGEKGTLNLKDQTVIMGTTADSSITLHVDGIDFRHTVMKAEEKGIDPELAIKNSWLLKQESIKPVWDKHLVVVAKLKEYLEEHGKEPTENDLYRVNWQEIAGTADKTIADLEAMGHHEIEKLFPGDVEGFTGPNHKKVHYPEVVVPREQVRFESLFTPRWNTYYATYFTITGLHGIHVLIGAFVLGYYMFFGRKMYDSNPEWLANRVEVGGLFWHFVDLVWIFLFPILYLM
;
A
#
# COMPACT_ATOMS: atom_id res chain seq x y z
N MET A 1 48.44 -3.52 20.94
CA MET A 1 47.56 -4.33 21.79
C MET A 1 46.84 -5.30 20.85
N GLU A 2 47.20 -6.57 20.85
CA GLU A 2 46.48 -7.57 20.05
C GLU A 2 45.16 -7.90 20.75
N ILE A 3 44.05 -7.76 20.05
CA ILE A 3 42.74 -8.14 20.59
C ILE A 3 42.67 -9.67 20.56
N PRO A 4 42.41 -10.34 21.69
CA PRO A 4 42.46 -11.79 21.77
C PRO A 4 41.33 -12.46 20.95
N TYR A 5 41.58 -13.68 20.46
CA TYR A 5 40.63 -14.55 19.75
C TYR A 5 40.10 -14.04 18.40
N ILE A 6 40.89 -13.22 17.69
CA ILE A 6 40.61 -12.80 16.30
C ILE A 6 40.91 -13.93 15.31
N VAL A 7 42.01 -14.66 15.53
CA VAL A 7 42.49 -15.73 14.64
C VAL A 7 42.43 -17.07 15.33
N GLU A 8 42.84 -17.12 16.59
CA GLU A 8 42.80 -18.34 17.38
C GLU A 8 41.41 -18.58 17.95
N PRO A 9 40.88 -19.81 17.86
CA PRO A 9 39.62 -20.17 18.48
C PRO A 9 39.73 -20.09 20.00
N ARG A 10 38.63 -19.73 20.66
CA ARG A 10 38.57 -19.79 22.12
C ARG A 10 38.62 -21.24 22.59
N LYS A 11 39.22 -21.46 23.78
CA LYS A 11 39.37 -22.81 24.35
C LYS A 11 38.04 -23.44 24.79
N ASP A 12 37.07 -22.62 25.16
CA ASP A 12 35.74 -23.02 25.64
C ASP A 12 34.80 -23.39 24.48
N THR A 13 34.74 -22.58 23.44
CA THR A 13 33.78 -22.74 22.32
C THR A 13 34.38 -23.32 21.05
N GLY A 14 35.71 -23.32 20.90
CA GLY A 14 36.38 -23.70 19.65
C GLY A 14 36.15 -22.70 18.50
N LEU A 15 35.56 -21.53 18.77
CA LEU A 15 35.21 -20.52 17.77
C LEU A 15 35.93 -19.19 18.03
N THR A 16 36.15 -18.39 16.98
CA THR A 16 36.67 -17.02 17.11
C THR A 16 35.56 -16.07 17.54
N ASN A 17 35.94 -14.91 18.10
CA ASN A 17 34.96 -13.89 18.54
C ASN A 17 34.01 -13.48 17.39
N SER A 18 34.53 -13.30 16.19
CA SER A 18 33.76 -12.93 15.01
C SER A 18 32.77 -14.01 14.59
N LYS A 19 33.14 -15.30 14.72
CA LYS A 19 32.24 -16.43 14.44
C LYS A 19 31.08 -16.49 15.42
N ILE A 20 31.34 -16.30 16.72
CA ILE A 20 30.26 -16.24 17.72
C ILE A 20 29.33 -15.06 17.42
N GLY A 21 29.89 -13.88 17.16
CA GLY A 21 29.13 -12.67 16.85
C GLY A 21 28.22 -12.85 15.63
N ILE A 22 28.74 -13.42 14.53
CA ILE A 22 27.91 -13.64 13.34
C ILE A 22 26.83 -14.69 13.58
N TRP A 23 27.10 -15.78 14.30
CA TRP A 23 26.07 -16.77 14.60
C TRP A 23 24.93 -16.19 15.45
N LEU A 24 25.23 -15.32 16.43
CA LEU A 24 24.22 -14.62 17.20
C LEU A 24 23.40 -13.66 16.34
N PHE A 25 24.06 -12.92 15.45
CA PHE A 25 23.39 -12.04 14.49
C PHE A 25 22.49 -12.83 13.52
N LEU A 26 22.97 -13.94 12.97
CA LEU A 26 22.18 -14.81 12.09
C LEU A 26 20.97 -15.39 12.82
N ALA A 27 21.12 -15.77 14.10
CA ALA A 27 19.99 -16.23 14.90
C ALA A 27 18.92 -15.13 15.08
N SER A 28 19.31 -13.86 15.27
CA SER A 28 18.34 -12.75 15.31
C SER A 28 17.64 -12.51 13.97
N GLU A 29 18.38 -12.63 12.85
CA GLU A 29 17.80 -12.48 11.52
C GLU A 29 16.81 -13.61 11.18
N VAL A 30 17.11 -14.86 11.57
CA VAL A 30 16.16 -15.98 11.44
C VAL A 30 14.85 -15.66 12.18
N MET A 31 14.92 -15.08 13.39
CA MET A 31 13.72 -14.69 14.12
C MET A 31 12.96 -13.54 13.44
N LEU A 32 13.68 -12.55 12.90
CA LEU A 32 13.08 -11.42 12.17
C LEU A 32 12.32 -11.90 10.93
N PHE A 33 12.98 -12.64 10.03
CA PHE A 33 12.35 -13.18 8.83
C PHE A 33 11.29 -14.25 9.16
N GLY A 34 11.52 -15.06 10.18
CA GLY A 34 10.54 -16.05 10.66
C GLY A 34 9.21 -15.40 11.10
N GLY A 35 9.28 -14.28 11.81
CA GLY A 35 8.11 -13.48 12.18
C GLY A 35 7.39 -12.88 10.96
N LEU A 36 8.15 -12.34 10.00
CA LEU A 36 7.59 -11.78 8.76
C LEU A 36 6.93 -12.85 7.89
N PHE A 37 7.56 -14.02 7.71
CA PHE A 37 7.01 -15.14 6.95
C PHE A 37 5.74 -15.69 7.60
N SER A 38 5.75 -15.85 8.93
CA SER A 38 4.57 -16.28 9.68
C SER A 38 3.44 -15.26 9.58
N GLY A 39 3.76 -13.96 9.64
CA GLY A 39 2.80 -12.88 9.41
C GLY A 39 2.16 -12.93 8.03
N TYR A 40 2.96 -13.13 6.97
CA TYR A 40 2.44 -13.29 5.61
C TYR A 40 1.52 -14.51 5.47
N VAL A 41 1.94 -15.67 5.99
CA VAL A 41 1.14 -16.91 5.94
C VAL A 41 -0.19 -16.73 6.68
N PHE A 42 -0.17 -16.09 7.85
CA PHE A 42 -1.38 -15.82 8.61
C PHE A 42 -2.33 -14.86 7.87
N LEU A 43 -1.79 -13.77 7.30
CA LEU A 43 -2.58 -12.82 6.51
C LEU A 43 -3.21 -13.49 5.28
N ARG A 44 -2.50 -14.43 4.65
CA ARG A 44 -3.03 -15.22 3.55
C ARG A 44 -4.15 -16.18 3.97
N ILE A 45 -3.92 -16.99 5.01
CA ILE A 45 -4.87 -18.03 5.45
C ILE A 45 -6.19 -17.41 5.91
N TYR A 46 -6.12 -16.25 6.59
CA TYR A 46 -7.29 -15.57 7.14
C TYR A 46 -7.80 -14.42 6.25
N ALA A 47 -7.34 -14.32 5.01
CA ALA A 47 -7.86 -13.33 4.07
C ALA A 47 -9.34 -13.61 3.79
N ASP A 48 -10.18 -12.58 3.92
CA ASP A 48 -11.61 -12.63 3.60
C ASP A 48 -11.90 -12.42 2.10
N TYR A 49 -10.85 -12.49 1.28
CA TYR A 49 -10.84 -12.38 -0.17
C TYR A 49 -9.77 -13.34 -0.74
N PRO A 50 -9.89 -13.77 -2.00
CA PRO A 50 -8.87 -14.58 -2.65
C PRO A 50 -7.53 -13.84 -2.64
N TRP A 51 -6.57 -14.39 -1.89
CA TRP A 51 -5.24 -13.84 -1.84
C TRP A 51 -4.64 -13.81 -3.26
N PRO A 52 -3.82 -12.81 -3.62
CA PRO A 52 -3.20 -12.79 -4.93
C PRO A 52 -2.34 -14.04 -5.14
N GLU A 53 -2.71 -14.86 -6.13
CA GLU A 53 -2.01 -16.08 -6.50
C GLU A 53 -1.42 -15.90 -7.89
N ARG A 54 -0.18 -16.36 -8.10
CA ARG A 54 0.55 -16.29 -9.39
C ARG A 54 0.58 -14.90 -10.04
N THR A 55 0.45 -13.84 -9.24
CA THR A 55 0.53 -12.45 -9.75
C THR A 55 1.96 -12.02 -10.06
N LEU A 56 2.94 -12.79 -9.59
CA LEU A 56 4.36 -12.57 -9.81
C LEU A 56 4.88 -13.56 -10.86
N PRO A 57 5.74 -13.10 -11.78
CA PRO A 57 6.27 -13.96 -12.84
C PRO A 57 7.26 -14.97 -12.23
N VAL A 58 6.96 -16.26 -12.35
CA VAL A 58 7.69 -17.33 -11.67
C VAL A 58 9.11 -17.49 -12.23
N LEU A 59 9.26 -17.47 -13.55
CA LEU A 59 10.56 -17.68 -14.21
C LEU A 59 11.61 -16.60 -13.85
N PRO A 60 11.31 -15.29 -13.87
CA PRO A 60 12.19 -14.26 -13.31
C PRO A 60 12.63 -14.52 -11.88
N GLY A 61 11.69 -14.92 -11.02
CA GLY A 61 11.98 -15.29 -9.64
C GLY A 61 12.91 -16.50 -9.54
N LEU A 62 12.67 -17.51 -10.37
CA LEU A 62 13.48 -18.73 -10.44
C LEU A 62 14.90 -18.47 -10.93
N ILE A 63 15.07 -17.66 -11.98
CA ILE A 63 16.39 -17.24 -12.47
C ILE A 63 17.16 -16.53 -11.35
N ASN A 64 16.51 -15.62 -10.62
CA ASN A 64 17.10 -14.96 -9.46
C ASN A 64 17.53 -15.95 -8.37
N THR A 65 16.72 -16.97 -8.11
CA THR A 65 17.08 -18.05 -7.17
C THR A 65 18.35 -18.77 -7.60
N PHE A 66 18.47 -19.15 -8.87
CA PHE A 66 19.69 -19.78 -9.38
C PHE A 66 20.90 -18.85 -9.34
N ILE A 67 20.74 -17.56 -9.65
CA ILE A 67 21.80 -16.55 -9.57
C ILE A 67 22.35 -16.45 -8.14
N LEU A 68 21.48 -16.39 -7.13
CA LEU A 68 21.89 -16.29 -5.73
C LEU A 68 22.57 -17.57 -5.25
N ILE A 69 21.99 -18.74 -5.51
CA ILE A 69 22.61 -20.03 -5.13
C ILE A 69 23.99 -20.19 -5.78
N ALA A 70 24.14 -19.83 -7.06
CA ALA A 70 25.44 -19.86 -7.73
C ALA A 70 26.44 -18.88 -7.09
N SER A 71 25.97 -17.69 -6.68
CA SER A 71 26.81 -16.69 -5.99
C SER A 71 27.33 -17.18 -4.63
N SER A 72 26.55 -17.98 -3.91
CA SER A 72 26.97 -18.65 -2.68
C SER A 72 28.16 -19.57 -2.93
N VAL A 73 28.09 -20.41 -3.96
CA VAL A 73 29.18 -21.34 -4.30
C VAL A 73 30.46 -20.57 -4.63
N THR A 74 30.36 -19.44 -5.34
CA THR A 74 31.55 -18.63 -5.66
C THR A 74 32.18 -17.98 -4.43
N VAL A 75 31.40 -17.61 -3.39
CA VAL A 75 31.96 -17.14 -2.12
C VAL A 75 32.81 -18.22 -1.44
N VAL A 76 32.36 -19.48 -1.45
CA VAL A 76 33.15 -20.60 -0.91
C VAL A 76 34.46 -20.75 -1.68
N PHE A 77 34.43 -20.69 -3.00
CA PHE A 77 35.65 -20.76 -3.82
C PHE A 77 36.58 -19.55 -3.61
N ALA A 78 36.03 -18.37 -3.36
CA ALA A 78 36.82 -17.19 -3.00
C ALA A 78 37.57 -17.42 -1.67
N TRP A 79 36.87 -17.95 -0.66
CA TRP A 79 37.49 -18.32 0.62
C TRP A 79 38.56 -19.40 0.48
N VAL A 80 38.28 -20.50 -0.24
CA VAL A 80 39.26 -21.57 -0.52
C VAL A 80 40.48 -21.00 -1.24
N SER A 81 40.28 -20.10 -2.20
CA SER A 81 41.38 -19.45 -2.92
C SER A 81 42.29 -18.63 -1.99
N LEU A 82 41.73 -17.97 -0.97
CA LEU A 82 42.54 -17.31 0.06
C LEU A 82 43.36 -18.29 0.89
N LYS A 83 42.77 -19.43 1.29
CA LYS A 83 43.50 -20.49 2.01
C LYS A 83 44.61 -21.12 1.18
N LEU A 84 44.41 -21.25 -0.14
CA LEU A 84 45.42 -21.71 -1.10
C LEU A 84 46.42 -20.62 -1.52
N ARG A 85 46.33 -19.42 -0.94
CA ARG A 85 47.20 -18.26 -1.24
C ARG A 85 47.13 -17.80 -2.70
N GLN A 86 45.96 -17.92 -3.32
CA GLN A 86 45.70 -17.55 -4.72
C GLN A 86 44.85 -16.28 -4.79
N TRP A 87 45.50 -15.13 -4.60
CA TRP A 87 44.83 -13.81 -4.62
C TRP A 87 44.03 -13.53 -5.90
N GLY A 88 44.60 -13.83 -7.07
CA GLY A 88 43.93 -13.58 -8.35
C GLY A 88 42.62 -14.35 -8.49
N LYS A 89 42.58 -15.62 -8.04
CA LYS A 89 41.35 -16.42 -8.05
C LYS A 89 40.34 -15.93 -7.03
N PHE A 90 40.79 -15.49 -5.84
CA PHE A 90 39.91 -14.82 -4.88
C PHE A 90 39.20 -13.62 -5.50
N GLN A 91 39.91 -12.76 -6.24
CA GLN A 91 39.31 -11.59 -6.90
C GLN A 91 38.30 -12.00 -7.98
N ILE A 92 38.61 -13.03 -8.78
CA ILE A 92 37.69 -13.53 -9.81
C ILE A 92 36.40 -14.04 -9.17
N TYR A 93 36.50 -14.94 -8.19
CA TYR A 93 35.31 -15.53 -7.55
C TYR A 93 34.50 -14.49 -6.78
N MET A 94 35.16 -13.56 -6.08
CA MET A 94 34.47 -12.47 -5.38
C MET A 94 33.81 -11.51 -6.37
N GLY A 95 34.46 -11.21 -7.49
CA GLY A 95 33.89 -10.39 -8.57
C GLY A 95 32.64 -11.03 -9.18
N ILE A 96 32.65 -12.34 -9.39
CA ILE A 96 31.45 -13.08 -9.86
C ILE A 96 30.31 -12.94 -8.85
N THR A 97 30.56 -13.12 -7.56
CA THR A 97 29.53 -12.93 -6.51
C THR A 97 28.91 -11.54 -6.58
N LEU A 98 29.73 -10.48 -6.71
CA LEU A 98 29.24 -9.11 -6.79
C LEU A 98 28.43 -8.83 -8.06
N ILE A 99 28.81 -9.42 -9.19
CA ILE A 99 28.03 -9.34 -10.44
C ILE A 99 26.68 -10.04 -10.28
N CYS A 100 26.65 -11.23 -9.67
CA CYS A 100 25.40 -11.94 -9.38
C CYS A 100 24.48 -11.12 -8.47
N ALA A 101 25.03 -10.50 -7.43
CA ALA A 101 24.28 -9.61 -6.54
C ALA A 101 23.68 -8.41 -7.28
N PHE A 102 24.47 -7.78 -8.15
CA PHE A 102 24.01 -6.67 -8.97
C PHE A 102 22.91 -7.10 -9.95
N LEU A 103 23.08 -8.23 -10.65
CA LEU A 103 22.07 -8.79 -11.55
C LEU A 103 20.77 -9.06 -10.81
N PHE A 104 20.83 -9.68 -9.63
CA PHE A 104 19.66 -9.92 -8.79
C PHE A 104 18.90 -8.62 -8.49
N LEU A 105 19.62 -7.57 -8.05
CA LEU A 105 19.02 -6.28 -7.72
C LEU A 105 18.41 -5.57 -8.94
N VAL A 106 19.06 -5.66 -10.10
CA VAL A 106 18.56 -5.08 -11.36
C VAL A 106 17.27 -5.80 -11.79
N LEU A 107 17.25 -7.13 -11.78
CA LEU A 107 16.07 -7.91 -12.13
C LEU A 107 14.90 -7.61 -11.18
N LYS A 108 15.18 -7.45 -9.87
CA LYS A 108 14.17 -7.01 -8.89
C LYS A 108 13.70 -5.58 -9.11
N GLY A 109 14.62 -4.68 -9.49
CA GLY A 109 14.30 -3.29 -9.81
C GLY A 109 13.31 -3.17 -10.98
N PHE A 110 13.51 -3.95 -12.05
CA PHE A 110 12.57 -4.01 -13.17
C PHE A 110 11.20 -4.56 -12.75
N GLU A 111 11.17 -5.64 -11.98
CA GLU A 111 9.92 -6.22 -11.48
C GLU A 111 9.15 -5.23 -10.60
N TYR A 112 9.85 -4.52 -9.70
CA TYR A 112 9.25 -3.48 -8.85
C TYR A 112 8.68 -2.33 -9.67
N ASN A 113 9.45 -1.81 -10.63
CA ASN A 113 9.01 -0.71 -11.47
C ASN A 113 7.73 -1.08 -12.24
N ALA A 114 7.69 -2.27 -12.84
CA ALA A 114 6.48 -2.75 -13.51
C ALA A 114 5.27 -2.76 -12.57
N LYS A 115 5.42 -3.21 -11.31
CA LYS A 115 4.30 -3.26 -10.35
C LYS A 115 3.80 -1.90 -9.89
N PHE A 116 4.66 -0.89 -9.72
CA PHE A 116 4.23 0.44 -9.25
C PHE A 116 3.26 1.16 -10.20
N HIS A 117 3.21 0.76 -11.48
CA HIS A 117 2.31 1.35 -12.48
C HIS A 117 0.97 0.63 -12.65
N HIS A 118 0.75 -0.48 -11.93
CA HIS A 118 -0.50 -1.25 -12.02
C HIS A 118 -1.51 -0.85 -10.94
N GLN A 119 -2.78 -1.00 -11.29
CA GLN A 119 -3.91 -0.66 -10.44
C GLN A 119 -4.94 -1.77 -10.46
N ALA A 120 -5.73 -1.85 -9.40
CA ALA A 120 -6.92 -2.68 -9.37
C ALA A 120 -8.11 -1.92 -8.79
N VAL A 121 -9.28 -2.18 -9.34
CA VAL A 121 -10.56 -1.68 -8.86
C VAL A 121 -11.42 -2.88 -8.51
N ARG A 122 -11.88 -2.91 -7.26
CA ARG A 122 -12.88 -3.89 -6.81
C ARG A 122 -14.26 -3.25 -6.92
N LEU A 123 -15.14 -3.92 -7.65
CA LEU A 123 -16.53 -3.52 -7.83
C LEU A 123 -17.40 -3.91 -6.64
N ASP A 124 -18.61 -3.37 -6.60
CA ASP A 124 -19.63 -3.68 -5.58
C ASP A 124 -20.03 -5.16 -5.53
N ASP A 125 -20.02 -5.82 -6.69
CA ASP A 125 -20.26 -7.26 -6.84
C ASP A 125 -19.03 -8.13 -6.51
N TYR A 126 -17.98 -7.53 -5.94
CA TYR A 126 -16.69 -8.13 -5.57
C TYR A 126 -15.75 -8.47 -6.72
N THR A 127 -16.15 -8.24 -7.97
CA THR A 127 -15.29 -8.44 -9.14
C THR A 127 -14.08 -7.53 -9.07
N VAL A 128 -12.89 -8.04 -9.39
CA VAL A 128 -11.67 -7.23 -9.45
C VAL A 128 -11.27 -7.04 -10.91
N ILE A 129 -11.08 -5.78 -11.28
CA ILE A 129 -10.51 -5.37 -12.56
C ILE A 129 -9.08 -4.92 -12.28
N GLU A 130 -8.11 -5.52 -12.95
CA GLU A 130 -6.72 -5.09 -12.96
C GLU A 130 -6.43 -4.32 -14.25
N GLY A 131 -5.58 -3.30 -14.16
CA GLY A 131 -5.27 -2.48 -15.32
C GLY A 131 -4.38 -1.28 -15.07
N HIS A 132 -4.23 -0.51 -16.14
CA HIS A 132 -3.64 0.82 -16.12
C HIS A 132 -4.74 1.87 -16.28
N ALA A 133 -4.84 2.80 -15.34
CA ALA A 133 -5.67 3.98 -15.54
C ALA A 133 -4.95 4.94 -16.48
N HIS A 134 -5.61 5.36 -17.55
CA HIS A 134 -5.16 6.46 -18.41
C HIS A 134 -5.74 7.80 -17.92
N PRO A 135 -5.15 8.95 -18.32
CA PRO A 135 -5.67 10.24 -17.94
C PRO A 135 -7.13 10.39 -18.39
N GLN A 136 -7.99 10.93 -17.53
CA GLN A 136 -9.30 11.41 -17.95
C GLN A 136 -9.09 12.59 -18.91
N GLY A 137 -9.12 12.32 -20.22
CA GLY A 137 -9.01 13.35 -21.25
C GLY A 137 -8.42 12.80 -22.55
N HIS A 138 -9.16 12.94 -23.65
CA HIS A 138 -8.66 12.72 -24.99
C HIS A 138 -7.47 13.66 -25.28
N GLY A 139 -6.25 13.14 -25.32
CA GLY A 139 -5.08 13.88 -25.81
C GLY A 139 -3.78 13.13 -25.62
N ASP A 140 -2.98 13.06 -26.69
CA ASP A 140 -1.64 12.47 -26.79
C ASP A 140 -0.56 13.25 -26.00
N ASP A 141 -0.85 13.68 -24.77
CA ASP A 141 0.11 14.37 -23.90
C ASP A 141 0.63 13.41 -22.82
N ALA A 142 1.83 12.88 -23.04
CA ALA A 142 2.55 12.00 -22.12
C ALA A 142 2.90 12.63 -20.74
N ASP A 143 2.51 13.88 -20.49
CA ASP A 143 2.80 14.64 -19.25
C ASP A 143 1.58 14.85 -18.34
N LYS A 144 0.37 14.42 -18.72
CA LYS A 144 -0.81 14.57 -17.85
C LYS A 144 -0.89 13.40 -16.88
N LYS A 145 -0.50 13.64 -15.63
CA LYS A 145 -0.76 12.73 -14.50
C LYS A 145 -2.23 12.31 -14.53
N VAL A 146 -2.47 11.01 -14.44
CA VAL A 146 -3.79 10.41 -14.31
C VAL A 146 -4.47 10.96 -13.05
N THR A 147 -5.34 11.95 -13.18
CA THR A 147 -6.09 12.46 -12.03
C THR A 147 -7.33 11.60 -11.87
N LYS A 148 -7.19 10.50 -11.13
CA LYS A 148 -8.33 9.91 -10.45
C LYS A 148 -8.89 10.99 -9.54
N ASN A 149 -10.16 11.35 -9.72
CA ASN A 149 -10.76 12.41 -8.94
C ASN A 149 -12.11 11.99 -8.36
N LEU A 150 -12.45 12.64 -7.25
CA LEU A 150 -13.82 12.78 -6.79
C LEU A 150 -14.27 14.19 -7.17
N ASN A 151 -15.25 14.25 -8.06
CA ASN A 151 -15.77 15.48 -8.60
C ASN A 151 -17.14 15.76 -7.98
N ILE A 152 -17.33 16.99 -7.50
CA ILE A 152 -18.60 17.45 -6.95
C ILE A 152 -18.86 18.89 -7.39
N LYS A 153 -20.06 19.17 -7.91
CA LYS A 153 -20.55 20.52 -8.13
C LYS A 153 -20.98 21.09 -6.78
N ALA A 154 -20.05 21.74 -6.13
CA ALA A 154 -20.15 22.24 -4.77
C ALA A 154 -21.01 23.52 -4.73
N GLU A 155 -22.04 23.48 -3.90
CA GLU A 155 -22.89 24.62 -3.54
C GLU A 155 -22.37 25.28 -2.25
N GLN A 156 -21.80 24.48 -1.34
CA GLN A 156 -21.36 24.90 -0.02
C GLN A 156 -20.13 24.11 0.44
N VAL A 157 -19.22 24.76 1.13
CA VAL A 157 -18.04 24.17 1.77
C VAL A 157 -18.07 24.51 3.26
N VAL A 158 -18.07 23.50 4.11
CA VAL A 158 -18.05 23.66 5.57
C VAL A 158 -16.70 23.17 6.08
N ILE A 159 -15.91 24.09 6.63
CA ILE A 159 -14.58 23.81 7.16
C ILE A 159 -14.69 23.56 8.66
N ASP A 160 -14.00 22.53 9.14
CA ASP A 160 -13.94 22.21 10.57
C ASP A 160 -12.65 22.73 11.20
N LEU A 161 -12.74 23.77 12.01
CA LEU A 161 -11.57 24.44 12.60
C LEU A 161 -10.84 23.56 13.63
N ARG A 162 -11.45 22.47 14.11
CA ARG A 162 -10.80 21.51 15.02
C ARG A 162 -9.66 20.77 14.33
N ARG A 163 -9.73 20.65 13.01
CA ARG A 163 -8.76 19.91 12.22
C ARG A 163 -8.69 20.53 10.83
N VAL A 164 -7.79 21.49 10.67
CA VAL A 164 -7.47 22.09 9.37
C VAL A 164 -6.14 21.53 8.90
N ASP A 165 -6.12 20.93 7.71
CA ASP A 165 -4.91 20.44 7.05
C ASP A 165 -4.56 21.38 5.89
N ASP A 166 -3.38 22.00 5.99
CA ASP A 166 -2.91 23.02 5.06
C ASP A 166 -2.92 22.52 3.60
N ILE A 167 -2.68 21.22 3.37
CA ILE A 167 -2.63 20.64 2.02
C ILE A 167 -3.99 20.77 1.32
N TYR A 168 -5.10 20.54 2.03
CA TYR A 168 -6.42 20.62 1.40
C TYR A 168 -6.79 22.05 1.08
N TYR A 169 -6.55 22.95 2.03
CA TYR A 169 -6.92 24.33 1.88
C TYR A 169 -6.01 25.08 0.89
N GLU A 170 -4.68 24.87 0.87
CA GLU A 170 -3.80 25.53 -0.10
C GLU A 170 -4.22 25.17 -1.53
N ASN A 171 -4.54 23.91 -1.79
CA ASN A 171 -5.04 23.49 -3.10
C ASN A 171 -6.44 24.03 -3.41
N LEU A 172 -7.38 24.00 -2.46
CA LEU A 172 -8.74 24.50 -2.67
C LEU A 172 -8.77 26.04 -2.79
N GLY A 173 -7.96 26.74 -2.03
CA GLY A 173 -7.82 28.20 -2.04
C GLY A 173 -7.15 28.69 -3.32
N GLU A 174 -6.06 28.05 -3.76
CA GLU A 174 -5.43 28.36 -5.05
C GLU A 174 -6.34 28.08 -6.25
N GLN A 175 -7.11 26.98 -6.22
CA GLN A 175 -7.95 26.57 -7.35
C GLN A 175 -9.33 27.26 -7.36
N TYR A 176 -9.89 27.58 -6.20
CA TYR A 176 -11.31 27.98 -6.06
C TYR A 176 -11.56 29.14 -5.10
N GLY A 177 -10.50 29.82 -4.61
CA GLY A 177 -10.58 30.88 -3.58
C GLY A 177 -11.58 32.00 -3.88
N ASP A 178 -11.58 32.50 -5.12
CA ASP A 178 -12.46 33.61 -5.53
C ASP A 178 -13.92 33.20 -5.77
N GLN A 179 -14.23 31.90 -5.71
CA GLN A 179 -15.56 31.38 -6.07
C GLN A 179 -16.43 31.10 -4.85
N PHE A 180 -15.85 30.96 -3.66
CA PHE A 180 -16.54 30.67 -2.41
C PHE A 180 -16.39 31.81 -1.41
N VAL A 181 -17.51 32.22 -0.81
CA VAL A 181 -17.57 33.33 0.14
C VAL A 181 -18.27 32.93 1.44
N LEU A 182 -17.92 33.57 2.55
CA LEU A 182 -18.57 33.33 3.84
C LEU A 182 -20.10 33.51 3.76
N SER A 183 -20.84 32.55 4.31
CA SER A 183 -22.32 32.56 4.28
C SER A 183 -22.94 33.61 5.21
N ASP A 184 -22.28 33.87 6.33
CA ASP A 184 -22.75 34.68 7.45
C ASP A 184 -21.57 35.41 8.09
N ASP A 185 -21.86 36.50 8.81
CA ASP A 185 -20.86 37.22 9.59
C ASP A 185 -20.35 36.34 10.73
N VAL A 186 -19.03 36.21 10.84
CA VAL A 186 -18.38 35.50 11.94
C VAL A 186 -17.69 36.50 12.84
N VAL A 187 -18.27 36.68 14.03
CA VAL A 187 -17.71 37.54 15.08
C VAL A 187 -16.73 36.72 15.91
N LEU A 188 -15.46 37.13 15.90
CA LEU A 188 -14.37 36.57 16.70
C LEU A 188 -14.41 37.15 18.12
N ASN A 189 -13.68 36.54 19.07
CA ASN A 189 -13.69 36.97 20.47
C ASN A 189 -12.97 38.31 20.70
N ASP A 190 -12.14 38.77 19.77
CA ASP A 190 -11.47 40.08 19.78
C ASP A 190 -12.34 41.21 19.19
N GLU A 191 -13.63 40.95 18.96
CA GLU A 191 -14.60 41.84 18.30
C GLU A 191 -14.36 42.05 16.79
N THR A 192 -13.34 41.40 16.21
CA THR A 192 -13.15 41.40 14.76
C THR A 192 -14.31 40.66 14.10
N VAL A 193 -14.89 41.26 13.05
CA VAL A 193 -15.99 40.66 12.28
C VAL A 193 -15.44 40.23 10.93
N LEU A 194 -15.47 38.92 10.67
CA LEU A 194 -15.29 38.37 9.33
C LEU A 194 -16.62 38.56 8.59
N GLU A 195 -16.64 39.51 7.66
CA GLU A 195 -17.86 39.89 6.96
C GLU A 195 -18.36 38.78 6.03
N LYS A 196 -19.69 38.62 5.97
CA LYS A 196 -20.36 37.84 4.95
C LYS A 196 -19.94 38.31 3.57
N GLY A 197 -19.67 37.35 2.68
CA GLY A 197 -19.18 37.68 1.33
C GLY A 197 -17.65 37.72 1.21
N THR A 198 -16.91 37.60 2.32
CA THR A 198 -15.44 37.51 2.25
C THR A 198 -15.02 36.18 1.60
N PRO A 199 -14.13 36.19 0.58
CA PRO A 199 -13.65 34.99 -0.08
C PRO A 199 -12.93 34.02 0.86
N ILE A 200 -12.96 32.73 0.55
CA ILE A 200 -12.18 31.74 1.28
C ILE A 200 -10.67 32.00 1.10
N SER A 201 -9.95 32.18 2.21
CA SER A 201 -8.51 32.43 2.22
C SER A 201 -7.82 31.83 3.45
N LYS A 202 -6.48 31.69 3.38
CA LYS A 202 -5.67 31.04 4.41
C LYS A 202 -5.74 31.86 5.67
N ASP A 203 -5.55 33.15 5.50
CA ASP A 203 -5.51 34.15 6.55
C ASP A 203 -6.81 34.14 7.36
N ILE A 204 -7.97 34.05 6.72
CA ILE A 204 -9.27 34.01 7.41
C ILE A 204 -9.46 32.70 8.19
N ILE A 205 -9.05 31.57 7.61
CA ILE A 205 -9.17 30.27 8.28
C ILE A 205 -8.21 30.18 9.45
N ASP A 206 -6.96 30.64 9.28
CA ASP A 206 -5.96 30.66 10.34
C ASP A 206 -6.38 31.61 11.46
N GLN A 207 -6.88 32.81 11.14
CA GLN A 207 -7.40 33.75 12.14
C GLN A 207 -8.59 33.16 12.91
N ALA A 208 -9.56 32.55 12.23
CA ALA A 208 -10.70 31.91 12.89
C ALA A 208 -10.28 30.67 13.71
N LYS A 209 -9.28 29.94 13.25
CA LYS A 209 -8.73 28.76 13.93
C LYS A 209 -7.98 29.17 15.20
N GLU A 210 -7.18 30.23 15.17
CA GLU A 210 -6.52 30.78 16.35
C GLU A 210 -7.56 31.22 17.39
N ASP A 211 -8.56 32.01 16.99
CA ASP A 211 -9.67 32.42 17.86
C ASP A 211 -10.41 31.20 18.47
N PHE A 212 -10.68 30.19 17.65
CA PHE A 212 -11.30 28.94 18.11
C PHE A 212 -10.43 28.21 19.15
N LEU A 213 -9.12 28.08 18.90
CA LEU A 213 -8.19 27.40 19.80
C LEU A 213 -8.03 28.15 21.12
N ASP A 214 -7.97 29.48 21.08
CA ASP A 214 -7.88 30.33 22.26
C ASP A 214 -9.16 30.26 23.09
N ALA A 215 -10.33 30.30 22.45
CA ALA A 215 -11.62 30.12 23.12
C ALA A 215 -11.72 28.74 23.81
N VAL A 216 -11.29 27.67 23.13
CA VAL A 216 -11.26 26.32 23.69
C VAL A 216 -10.28 26.23 24.86
N ALA A 217 -9.08 26.82 24.73
CA ALA A 217 -8.07 26.83 25.78
C ALA A 217 -8.56 27.58 27.03
N ASN A 218 -9.14 28.77 26.86
CA ASN A 218 -9.72 29.56 27.95
C ASN A 218 -10.84 28.79 28.66
N ASN A 219 -11.81 28.31 27.91
CA ASN A 219 -12.97 27.60 28.48
C ASN A 219 -12.55 26.29 29.16
N SER A 220 -11.52 25.61 28.63
CA SER A 220 -10.94 24.42 29.26
C SER A 220 -10.25 24.76 30.59
N ASN A 221 -9.50 25.86 30.65
CA ASN A 221 -8.86 26.32 31.88
C ASN A 221 -9.90 26.66 32.97
N LEU A 222 -10.97 27.38 32.61
CA LEU A 222 -12.08 27.68 33.51
C LEU A 222 -12.75 26.39 34.02
N ASP A 223 -12.98 25.41 33.15
CA ASP A 223 -13.55 24.12 33.54
C ASP A 223 -12.63 23.33 34.49
N ILE A 224 -11.31 23.40 34.28
CA ILE A 224 -10.32 22.79 35.18
C ILE A 224 -10.33 23.49 36.55
N GLU A 225 -10.39 24.82 36.58
CA GLU A 225 -10.47 25.59 37.82
C GLU A 225 -11.76 25.29 38.58
N ALA A 226 -12.91 25.32 37.88
CA ALA A 226 -14.21 24.96 38.43
C ALA A 226 -14.18 23.57 39.07
N ASN A 227 -13.61 22.59 38.37
CA ASN A 227 -13.52 21.22 38.84
C ASN A 227 -12.57 21.11 40.05
N ARG A 228 -11.38 21.74 40.01
CA ARG A 228 -10.43 21.75 41.13
C ARG A 228 -11.06 22.39 42.39
N GLY A 229 -11.75 23.52 42.22
CA GLY A 229 -12.47 24.22 43.28
C GLY A 229 -13.57 23.34 43.88
N ALA A 230 -14.41 22.74 43.04
CA ALA A 230 -15.48 21.84 43.46
C ALA A 230 -14.97 20.63 44.25
N TRP A 231 -13.88 19.99 43.81
CA TRP A 231 -13.27 18.89 44.55
C TRP A 231 -12.60 19.33 45.86
N LYS A 232 -12.02 20.54 45.91
CA LYS A 232 -11.48 21.12 47.13
C LYS A 232 -12.58 21.37 48.15
N ALA A 233 -13.71 21.95 47.73
CA ALA A 233 -14.89 22.13 48.57
C ALA A 233 -15.45 20.79 49.07
N ALA A 234 -15.57 19.79 48.20
CA ALA A 234 -16.06 18.46 48.57
C ALA A 234 -15.16 17.73 49.59
N LYS A 235 -13.86 18.07 49.66
CA LYS A 235 -12.93 17.53 50.67
C LYS A 235 -13.03 18.23 52.03
N GLN A 236 -13.59 19.43 52.07
CA GLN A 236 -13.77 20.24 53.28
C GLN A 236 -15.16 20.03 53.90
N GLU A 237 -16.14 19.60 53.11
CA GLU A 237 -17.50 19.30 53.55
C GLU A 237 -17.54 18.07 54.47
N ALA A 238 -18.00 18.26 55.71
CA ALA A 238 -17.93 17.24 56.77
C ALA A 238 -18.63 15.93 56.39
N ASN A 239 -19.77 16.01 55.69
CA ASN A 239 -20.56 14.85 55.28
C ASN A 239 -20.02 14.13 54.03
N LEU A 240 -19.03 14.69 53.34
CA LEU A 240 -18.50 14.17 52.07
C LEU A 240 -17.00 13.83 52.13
N LYS A 241 -16.30 14.28 53.17
CA LYS A 241 -14.84 14.15 53.34
C LYS A 241 -14.36 12.70 53.22
N ASP A 242 -15.01 11.78 53.93
CA ASP A 242 -14.60 10.37 54.01
C ASP A 242 -15.24 9.48 52.91
N LYS A 243 -16.11 10.06 52.06
CA LYS A 243 -16.75 9.34 50.96
C LYS A 243 -15.78 9.16 49.78
N ARG A 244 -15.86 7.99 49.12
CA ARG A 244 -15.04 7.67 47.92
C ARG A 244 -15.39 8.58 46.74
N TYR A 245 -14.47 8.74 45.78
CA TYR A 245 -14.66 9.67 44.65
C TYR A 245 -15.83 9.28 43.71
N TRP A 246 -16.24 8.00 43.70
CA TRP A 246 -17.37 7.54 42.90
C TRP A 246 -18.71 7.60 43.61
N ASP A 247 -18.74 8.08 44.85
CA ASP A 247 -19.97 8.24 45.64
C ASP A 247 -20.94 9.22 44.96
N LYS A 248 -22.24 8.86 44.98
CA LYS A 248 -23.29 9.59 44.26
C LYS A 248 -23.53 10.98 44.85
N GLU A 249 -23.54 11.12 46.17
CA GLU A 249 -23.76 12.41 46.82
C GLU A 249 -22.56 13.33 46.62
N LYS A 250 -21.34 12.78 46.71
CA LYS A 250 -20.11 13.53 46.45
C LYS A 250 -20.05 14.04 45.01
N LYS A 251 -20.42 13.21 44.02
CA LYS A 251 -20.52 13.61 42.61
C LYS A 251 -21.61 14.68 42.38
N ALA A 252 -22.77 14.53 43.02
CA ALA A 252 -23.85 15.51 42.92
C ALA A 252 -23.42 16.87 43.47
N PHE A 253 -22.76 16.90 44.63
CA PHE A 253 -22.20 18.13 45.21
C PHE A 253 -21.16 18.78 44.29
N VAL A 254 -20.21 18.00 43.76
CA VAL A 254 -19.20 18.51 42.81
C VAL A 254 -19.87 19.11 41.58
N SER A 255 -20.86 18.42 41.01
CA SER A 255 -21.62 18.91 39.86
C SER A 255 -22.37 20.22 40.15
N GLU A 256 -22.94 20.36 41.36
CA GLU A 256 -23.62 21.60 41.77
C GLU A 256 -22.64 22.75 41.96
N GLN A 257 -21.48 22.51 42.58
CA GLN A 257 -20.43 23.51 42.73
C GLN A 257 -19.87 23.96 41.39
N MET A 258 -19.66 23.03 40.46
CA MET A 258 -19.27 23.35 39.09
C MET A 258 -20.33 24.21 38.41
N LYS A 259 -21.63 23.89 38.57
CA LYS A 259 -22.71 24.71 38.00
C LYS A 259 -22.69 26.14 38.55
N LYS A 260 -22.55 26.31 39.88
CA LYS A 260 -22.45 27.64 40.52
C LYS A 260 -21.25 28.43 40.00
N PHE A 261 -20.09 27.77 39.85
CA PHE A 261 -18.91 28.41 39.28
C PHE A 261 -19.14 28.88 37.85
N LYS A 262 -19.70 28.01 36.98
CA LYS A 262 -20.00 28.34 35.58
C LYS A 262 -20.99 29.49 35.45
N GLU A 263 -21.96 29.56 36.35
CA GLU A 263 -22.98 30.62 36.37
C GLU A 263 -22.39 31.95 36.86
N ALA A 264 -21.43 31.93 37.78
CA ALA A 264 -20.71 33.11 38.26
C ALA A 264 -19.69 33.67 37.26
N HIS A 265 -19.07 32.81 36.45
CA HIS A 265 -18.03 33.18 35.46
C HIS A 265 -18.57 33.12 34.03
N LYS A 266 -19.90 33.26 33.86
CA LYS A 266 -20.55 33.09 32.56
C LYS A 266 -19.98 34.03 31.49
N ASP A 267 -19.62 35.24 31.88
CA ASP A 267 -19.08 36.26 30.98
C ASP A 267 -17.59 36.05 30.66
N ASP A 268 -16.89 35.18 31.41
CA ASP A 268 -15.50 34.79 31.14
C ASP A 268 -15.40 33.65 30.10
N TYR A 269 -16.52 32.98 29.80
CA TYR A 269 -16.57 31.93 28.77
C TYR A 269 -16.60 32.57 27.38
N LEU A 270 -15.57 32.28 26.59
CA LEU A 270 -15.44 32.74 25.22
C LEU A 270 -16.36 31.95 24.28
N ARG A 271 -16.79 32.60 23.19
CA ARG A 271 -17.60 31.98 22.16
C ARG A 271 -16.74 31.00 21.36
N VAL A 272 -17.25 29.78 21.19
CA VAL A 272 -16.59 28.75 20.40
C VAL A 272 -17.28 28.63 19.05
N THR A 273 -16.57 28.97 17.98
CA THR A 273 -17.04 28.82 16.59
C THR A 273 -16.24 27.70 15.92
N PRO A 274 -16.70 26.44 15.93
CA PRO A 274 -15.89 25.31 15.47
C PRO A 274 -15.90 25.11 13.95
N LYS A 275 -16.76 25.84 13.22
CA LYS A 275 -16.97 25.64 11.78
C LYS A 275 -17.13 26.96 11.06
N LEU A 276 -16.58 27.04 9.86
CA LEU A 276 -16.83 28.11 8.90
C LEU A 276 -17.62 27.55 7.72
N THR A 277 -18.59 28.32 7.27
CA THR A 277 -19.45 27.94 6.15
C THR A 277 -19.23 28.91 5.00
N PHE A 278 -18.84 28.37 3.86
CA PHE A 278 -18.67 29.10 2.62
C PHE A 278 -19.70 28.63 1.60
N VAL A 279 -20.24 29.54 0.80
CA VAL A 279 -21.20 29.26 -0.26
C VAL A 279 -20.64 29.72 -1.60
N ALA A 280 -21.00 29.02 -2.68
CA ALA A 280 -20.62 29.43 -4.02
C ALA A 280 -21.25 30.80 -4.35
N SER A 281 -20.46 31.72 -4.91
CA SER A 281 -20.88 33.11 -5.11
C SER A 281 -21.96 33.28 -6.19
N ASN A 282 -21.93 32.44 -7.23
CA ASN A 282 -22.83 32.52 -8.39
C ASN A 282 -23.51 31.18 -8.68
N GLU A 283 -22.75 30.26 -9.28
CA GLU A 283 -23.21 28.93 -9.67
C GLU A 283 -22.41 27.86 -8.93
N PRO A 284 -22.95 26.62 -8.80
CA PRO A 284 -22.21 25.52 -8.20
C PRO A 284 -20.87 25.28 -8.91
N VAL A 285 -19.79 25.26 -8.13
CA VAL A 285 -18.42 25.16 -8.64
C VAL A 285 -18.01 23.70 -8.68
N GLU A 286 -17.47 23.22 -9.80
CA GLU A 286 -16.94 21.86 -9.85
C GLU A 286 -15.60 21.78 -9.12
N ILE A 287 -15.63 21.16 -7.94
CA ILE A 287 -14.43 20.84 -7.16
C ILE A 287 -14.00 19.42 -7.52
N SER A 288 -12.72 19.30 -7.87
CA SER A 288 -12.07 18.04 -8.18
C SER A 288 -11.00 17.76 -7.14
N VAL A 289 -11.16 16.70 -6.35
CA VAL A 289 -10.16 16.30 -5.35
C VAL A 289 -9.60 14.92 -5.64
N ASN A 290 -8.39 14.68 -5.15
CA ASN A 290 -7.82 13.35 -5.14
C ASN A 290 -8.71 12.39 -4.30
N PRO A 291 -9.04 11.17 -4.78
CA PRO A 291 -9.90 10.21 -4.08
C PRO A 291 -9.34 9.76 -2.74
N TYR A 292 -8.06 9.99 -2.47
CA TYR A 292 -7.43 9.71 -1.19
C TYR A 292 -7.71 10.75 -0.12
N TRP A 293 -8.25 11.90 -0.48
CA TRP A 293 -8.51 13.01 0.44
C TRP A 293 -9.83 12.85 1.17
N GLY A 294 -10.79 12.11 0.60
CA GLY A 294 -12.12 12.01 1.16
C GLY A 294 -12.99 10.92 0.56
N LYS A 295 -14.29 10.98 0.85
CA LYS A 295 -15.29 10.04 0.34
C LYS A 295 -16.58 10.78 0.00
N LEU A 296 -17.19 10.41 -1.14
CA LEU A 296 -18.54 10.82 -1.52
C LEU A 296 -19.58 10.03 -0.71
N SER A 297 -20.59 10.73 -0.18
CA SER A 297 -21.75 10.09 0.44
C SER A 297 -22.71 9.48 -0.58
N GLN A 298 -22.84 10.12 -1.75
CA GLN A 298 -23.58 9.61 -2.91
C GLN A 298 -22.65 9.59 -4.13
N PRO A 299 -22.14 8.41 -4.54
CA PRO A 299 -21.15 8.30 -5.61
C PRO A 299 -21.74 8.41 -7.02
N LYS A 300 -23.07 8.32 -7.16
CA LYS A 300 -23.76 8.40 -8.45
C LYS A 300 -23.78 9.83 -8.98
N ALA A 301 -23.36 10.02 -10.23
CA ALA A 301 -23.36 11.32 -10.87
C ALA A 301 -24.79 11.88 -11.00
N GLY A 302 -24.96 13.17 -10.71
CA GLY A 302 -26.24 13.88 -10.73
C GLY A 302 -27.05 13.81 -9.42
N GLU A 303 -26.65 12.98 -8.45
CA GLU A 303 -27.31 12.90 -7.14
C GLU A 303 -26.78 13.96 -6.17
N LYS A 304 -27.65 14.49 -5.32
CA LYS A 304 -27.24 15.39 -4.24
C LYS A 304 -26.54 14.62 -3.13
N GLY A 305 -25.42 15.14 -2.68
CA GLY A 305 -24.59 14.49 -1.67
C GLY A 305 -23.53 15.41 -1.10
N THR A 306 -22.54 14.78 -0.48
CA THR A 306 -21.44 15.45 0.19
C THR A 306 -20.14 14.73 -0.08
N LEU A 307 -19.07 15.47 -0.33
CA LEU A 307 -17.69 15.00 -0.30
C LEU A 307 -17.10 15.34 1.07
N ASN A 308 -16.83 14.31 1.87
CA ASN A 308 -16.25 14.46 3.20
C ASN A 308 -14.75 14.22 3.12
N LEU A 309 -13.95 15.24 3.44
CA LEU A 309 -12.49 15.15 3.49
C LEU A 309 -12.01 14.60 4.84
N LYS A 310 -10.74 14.15 4.90
CA LYS A 310 -10.14 13.53 6.09
C LYS A 310 -9.94 14.48 7.27
N ASP A 311 -9.83 15.77 6.98
CA ASP A 311 -9.78 16.86 7.96
C ASP A 311 -11.17 17.21 8.53
N GLN A 312 -12.25 16.53 8.06
CA GLN A 312 -13.65 16.81 8.39
C GLN A 312 -14.26 18.01 7.66
N THR A 313 -13.56 18.58 6.68
CA THR A 313 -14.17 19.52 5.74
C THR A 313 -15.24 18.80 4.92
N VAL A 314 -16.43 19.40 4.83
CA VAL A 314 -17.59 18.84 4.14
C VAL A 314 -17.95 19.75 2.97
N ILE A 315 -17.85 19.21 1.76
CA ILE A 315 -18.25 19.90 0.54
C ILE A 315 -19.63 19.35 0.15
N MET A 316 -20.65 20.19 0.12
CA MET A 316 -22.03 19.82 -0.18
C MET A 316 -22.40 20.27 -1.58
N GLY A 317 -23.13 19.43 -2.32
CA GLY A 317 -23.52 19.74 -3.69
C GLY A 317 -24.06 18.55 -4.45
N THR A 318 -23.89 18.58 -5.77
CA THR A 318 -24.31 17.49 -6.67
C THR A 318 -23.09 16.76 -7.20
N THR A 319 -23.04 15.43 -7.07
CA THR A 319 -21.90 14.64 -7.55
C THR A 319 -21.73 14.79 -9.06
N ALA A 320 -20.52 15.16 -9.50
CA ALA A 320 -20.16 15.24 -10.91
C ALA A 320 -19.57 13.90 -11.38
N ASP A 321 -19.31 13.78 -12.68
CA ASP A 321 -18.72 12.55 -13.22
C ASP A 321 -17.37 12.28 -12.57
N SER A 322 -17.30 11.18 -11.83
CA SER A 322 -16.11 10.71 -11.09
C SER A 322 -15.72 9.30 -11.53
N SER A 323 -16.12 8.91 -12.74
CA SER A 323 -15.85 7.60 -13.34
C SER A 323 -14.35 7.32 -13.49
N ILE A 324 -13.96 6.05 -13.59
CA ILE A 324 -12.56 5.64 -13.72
C ILE A 324 -12.39 4.90 -15.03
N THR A 325 -11.60 5.46 -15.94
CA THR A 325 -11.21 4.80 -17.20
C THR A 325 -10.03 3.87 -16.94
N LEU A 326 -10.18 2.60 -17.30
CA LEU A 326 -9.15 1.57 -17.16
C LEU A 326 -8.93 0.84 -18.50
N HIS A 327 -7.67 0.65 -18.88
CA HIS A 327 -7.30 -0.39 -19.83
C HIS A 327 -7.13 -1.69 -19.05
N VAL A 328 -7.99 -2.65 -19.33
CA VAL A 328 -8.11 -3.88 -18.55
C VAL A 328 -7.06 -4.88 -19.02
N ASP A 329 -6.13 -5.20 -18.12
CA ASP A 329 -5.11 -6.23 -18.30
C ASP A 329 -5.39 -7.48 -17.45
N GLY A 330 -6.41 -7.45 -16.59
CA GLY A 330 -6.84 -8.62 -15.84
C GLY A 330 -8.26 -8.50 -15.30
N ILE A 331 -8.94 -9.64 -15.21
CA ILE A 331 -10.28 -9.76 -14.65
C ILE A 331 -10.26 -10.92 -13.67
N ASP A 332 -10.74 -10.73 -12.44
CA ASP A 332 -10.77 -11.77 -11.41
C ASP A 332 -12.14 -11.82 -10.72
N PHE A 333 -12.84 -12.93 -10.91
CA PHE A 333 -14.15 -13.24 -10.33
C PHE A 333 -14.06 -14.14 -9.10
N ARG A 334 -12.87 -14.60 -8.66
CA ARG A 334 -12.75 -15.53 -7.53
C ARG A 334 -13.43 -15.00 -6.27
N HIS A 335 -13.35 -13.69 -6.04
CA HIS A 335 -13.97 -13.09 -4.85
C HIS A 335 -15.51 -13.05 -4.99
N THR A 336 -16.00 -12.79 -6.19
CA THR A 336 -17.42 -12.86 -6.55
C THR A 336 -17.96 -14.27 -6.30
N VAL A 337 -17.23 -15.29 -6.75
CA VAL A 337 -17.57 -16.72 -6.56
C VAL A 337 -17.59 -17.06 -5.07
N MET A 338 -16.51 -16.78 -4.35
CA MET A 338 -16.42 -17.05 -2.91
C MET A 338 -17.58 -16.42 -2.12
N LYS A 339 -17.98 -15.19 -2.47
CA LYS A 339 -19.11 -14.50 -1.84
C LYS A 339 -20.48 -14.99 -2.32
N ALA A 340 -20.58 -15.53 -3.53
CA ALA A 340 -21.79 -16.17 -4.03
C ALA A 340 -22.03 -17.49 -3.29
N GLU A 341 -21.00 -18.32 -3.17
CA GLU A 341 -21.04 -19.59 -2.44
C GLU A 341 -21.39 -19.40 -0.96
N GLU A 342 -20.77 -18.43 -0.28
CA GLU A 342 -21.10 -18.06 1.11
C GLU A 342 -22.59 -17.73 1.28
N LYS A 343 -23.24 -17.20 0.24
CA LYS A 343 -24.66 -16.83 0.21
C LYS A 343 -25.56 -17.92 -0.38
N GLY A 344 -25.03 -19.06 -0.79
CA GLY A 344 -25.77 -20.13 -1.46
C GLY A 344 -26.29 -19.74 -2.85
N ILE A 345 -25.62 -18.81 -3.53
CA ILE A 345 -25.91 -18.38 -4.91
C ILE A 345 -24.98 -19.16 -5.86
N ASP A 346 -25.52 -19.61 -6.98
CA ASP A 346 -24.74 -20.26 -8.03
C ASP A 346 -23.62 -19.33 -8.56
N PRO A 347 -22.33 -19.75 -8.51
CA PRO A 347 -21.20 -18.98 -9.01
C PRO A 347 -21.34 -18.51 -10.46
N GLU A 348 -21.83 -19.37 -11.36
CA GLU A 348 -21.96 -19.01 -12.78
C GLU A 348 -22.99 -17.90 -12.98
N LEU A 349 -24.11 -18.00 -12.24
CA LEU A 349 -25.15 -16.98 -12.24
C LEU A 349 -24.63 -15.65 -11.65
N ALA A 350 -23.81 -15.71 -10.59
CA ALA A 350 -23.21 -14.52 -9.99
C ALA A 350 -22.28 -13.79 -10.97
N ILE A 351 -21.40 -14.54 -11.65
CA ILE A 351 -20.49 -13.99 -12.67
C ILE A 351 -21.28 -13.39 -13.83
N LYS A 352 -22.25 -14.13 -14.38
CA LYS A 352 -23.07 -13.67 -15.51
C LYS A 352 -23.85 -12.39 -15.20
N ASN A 353 -24.26 -12.21 -13.95
CA ASN A 353 -24.98 -11.01 -13.51
C ASN A 353 -24.07 -9.83 -13.15
N SER A 354 -22.75 -10.02 -13.14
CA SER A 354 -21.77 -8.98 -12.88
C SER A 354 -21.99 -7.76 -13.77
N TRP A 355 -21.77 -6.57 -13.21
CA TRP A 355 -21.81 -5.34 -13.98
C TRP A 355 -20.78 -5.34 -15.12
N LEU A 356 -19.61 -5.97 -14.89
CA LEU A 356 -18.50 -5.97 -15.83
C LEU A 356 -18.82 -6.72 -17.13
N LEU A 357 -19.53 -7.85 -17.05
CA LEU A 357 -19.91 -8.65 -18.22
C LEU A 357 -21.06 -8.05 -19.05
N LYS A 358 -21.65 -6.93 -18.58
CA LYS A 358 -22.61 -6.15 -19.36
C LYS A 358 -21.91 -5.16 -20.31
N GLN A 359 -20.60 -4.97 -20.16
CA GLN A 359 -19.81 -4.08 -21.01
C GLN A 359 -19.43 -4.78 -22.32
N GLU A 360 -19.70 -4.14 -23.45
CA GLU A 360 -19.42 -4.69 -24.79
C GLU A 360 -17.93 -4.93 -25.02
N SER A 361 -17.05 -4.14 -24.39
CA SER A 361 -15.59 -4.30 -24.50
C SER A 361 -15.04 -5.50 -23.72
N ILE A 362 -15.76 -5.96 -22.68
CA ILE A 362 -15.25 -6.98 -21.76
C ILE A 362 -15.92 -8.33 -21.98
N LYS A 363 -17.21 -8.35 -22.34
CA LYS A 363 -17.93 -9.60 -22.58
C LYS A 363 -17.21 -10.57 -23.55
N PRO A 364 -16.67 -10.12 -24.71
CA PRO A 364 -15.95 -11.02 -25.61
C PRO A 364 -14.68 -11.63 -25.01
N VAL A 365 -14.02 -10.93 -24.08
CA VAL A 365 -12.83 -11.45 -23.39
C VAL A 365 -13.21 -12.64 -22.51
N TRP A 366 -14.28 -12.48 -21.73
CA TRP A 366 -14.79 -13.55 -20.87
C TRP A 366 -15.33 -14.73 -21.68
N ASP A 367 -16.04 -14.48 -22.78
CA ASP A 367 -16.56 -15.54 -23.64
C ASP A 367 -15.41 -16.36 -24.27
N LYS A 368 -14.31 -15.73 -24.69
CA LYS A 368 -13.10 -16.42 -25.14
C LYS A 368 -12.47 -17.24 -24.01
N HIS A 369 -12.39 -16.68 -22.81
CA HIS A 369 -11.86 -17.39 -21.63
C HIS A 369 -12.62 -18.69 -21.33
N LEU A 370 -13.95 -18.68 -21.44
CA LEU A 370 -14.75 -19.91 -21.27
C LEU A 370 -14.35 -21.03 -22.26
N VAL A 371 -13.98 -20.68 -23.50
CA VAL A 371 -13.48 -21.64 -24.50
C VAL A 371 -12.10 -22.16 -24.08
N VAL A 372 -11.20 -21.27 -23.67
CA VAL A 372 -9.86 -21.65 -23.17
C VAL A 372 -9.98 -22.62 -21.99
N VAL A 373 -10.86 -22.31 -21.03
CA VAL A 373 -11.15 -23.15 -19.86
C VAL A 373 -11.75 -24.49 -20.25
N ALA A 374 -12.67 -24.54 -21.21
CA ALA A 374 -13.22 -25.80 -21.70
C ALA A 374 -12.13 -26.71 -22.28
N LYS A 375 -11.23 -26.17 -23.10
CA LYS A 375 -10.08 -26.91 -23.66
C LYS A 375 -9.09 -27.34 -22.58
N LEU A 376 -8.85 -26.49 -21.58
CA LEU A 376 -8.01 -26.84 -20.43
C LEU A 376 -8.63 -27.98 -19.61
N LYS A 377 -9.94 -27.96 -19.37
CA LYS A 377 -10.66 -29.04 -18.65
C LYS A 377 -10.50 -30.37 -19.36
N GLU A 378 -10.73 -30.42 -20.67
CA GLU A 378 -10.53 -31.62 -21.49
C GLU A 378 -9.09 -32.15 -21.33
N TYR A 379 -8.10 -31.27 -21.47
CA TYR A 379 -6.70 -31.64 -21.31
C TYR A 379 -6.34 -32.15 -19.90
N LEU A 380 -6.83 -31.49 -18.84
CA LEU A 380 -6.53 -31.87 -17.46
C LEU A 380 -7.21 -33.18 -17.07
N GLU A 381 -8.42 -33.44 -17.57
CA GLU A 381 -9.14 -34.70 -17.34
C GLU A 381 -8.36 -35.89 -17.92
N GLU A 382 -7.78 -35.75 -19.13
CA GLU A 382 -6.89 -36.75 -19.71
C GLU A 382 -5.65 -37.04 -18.86
N HIS A 383 -5.24 -36.10 -18.02
CA HIS A 383 -4.08 -36.20 -17.12
C HIS A 383 -4.46 -36.47 -15.65
N GLY A 384 -5.74 -36.73 -15.36
CA GLY A 384 -6.24 -36.99 -14.01
C GLY A 384 -6.08 -35.80 -13.05
N LYS A 385 -6.21 -34.57 -13.57
CA LYS A 385 -6.12 -33.31 -12.81
C LYS A 385 -7.40 -32.49 -12.97
N GLU A 386 -7.62 -31.56 -12.04
CA GLU A 386 -8.69 -30.58 -12.11
C GLU A 386 -8.13 -29.16 -12.27
N PRO A 387 -8.86 -28.25 -12.95
CA PRO A 387 -8.47 -26.86 -13.08
C PRO A 387 -8.49 -26.15 -11.72
N THR A 388 -7.58 -25.18 -11.52
CA THR A 388 -7.55 -24.36 -10.31
C THR A 388 -8.57 -23.23 -10.38
N GLU A 389 -8.90 -22.60 -9.24
CA GLU A 389 -9.80 -21.42 -9.23
C GLU A 389 -9.27 -20.26 -10.09
N ASN A 390 -7.94 -20.09 -10.18
CA ASN A 390 -7.36 -19.09 -11.07
C ASN A 390 -7.67 -19.41 -12.53
N ASP A 391 -7.56 -20.68 -12.91
CA ASP A 391 -7.84 -21.11 -14.28
C ASP A 391 -9.31 -20.90 -14.64
N LEU A 392 -10.22 -21.07 -13.66
CA LEU A 392 -11.67 -20.99 -13.88
C LEU A 392 -12.22 -19.56 -13.85
N TYR A 393 -11.67 -18.70 -13.00
CA TYR A 393 -12.31 -17.45 -12.61
C TYR A 393 -11.46 -16.20 -12.83
N ARG A 394 -10.24 -16.34 -13.38
CA ARG A 394 -9.35 -15.22 -13.62
C ARG A 394 -8.84 -15.23 -15.07
N VAL A 395 -8.98 -14.08 -15.73
CA VAL A 395 -8.34 -13.80 -17.02
C VAL A 395 -7.14 -12.89 -16.76
N ASN A 396 -5.97 -13.30 -17.24
CA ASN A 396 -4.73 -12.51 -17.11
C ASN A 396 -4.37 -11.80 -18.43
N TRP A 397 -3.39 -10.90 -18.36
CA TRP A 397 -2.97 -10.11 -19.52
C TRP A 397 -2.39 -10.98 -20.65
N GLN A 398 -1.77 -12.12 -20.33
CA GLN A 398 -1.18 -13.03 -21.32
C GLN A 398 -2.29 -13.66 -22.18
N GLU A 399 -3.39 -14.06 -21.55
CA GLU A 399 -4.56 -14.60 -22.24
C GLU A 399 -5.27 -13.53 -23.06
N ILE A 400 -5.50 -12.33 -22.49
CA ILE A 400 -6.08 -11.20 -23.22
C ILE A 400 -5.24 -10.89 -24.46
N ALA A 401 -3.91 -10.80 -24.30
CA ALA A 401 -3.00 -10.48 -25.38
C ALA A 401 -2.86 -11.61 -26.43
N GLY A 402 -2.83 -12.86 -25.98
CA GLY A 402 -2.69 -14.03 -26.86
C GLY A 402 -3.95 -14.32 -27.67
N THR A 403 -5.12 -13.98 -27.15
CA THR A 403 -6.42 -14.23 -27.82
C THR A 403 -7.02 -12.99 -28.49
N ALA A 404 -6.36 -11.83 -28.40
CA ALA A 404 -6.88 -10.55 -28.89
C ALA A 404 -7.30 -10.60 -30.37
N ASP A 405 -6.48 -11.21 -31.23
CA ASP A 405 -6.66 -11.30 -32.68
C ASP A 405 -7.48 -12.53 -33.15
N LYS A 406 -7.95 -13.36 -32.22
CA LYS A 406 -8.69 -14.59 -32.52
C LYS A 406 -10.20 -14.43 -32.30
N THR A 407 -10.99 -15.08 -33.14
CA THR A 407 -12.43 -15.26 -32.90
C THR A 407 -12.67 -16.49 -32.02
N ILE A 408 -13.88 -16.61 -31.46
CA ILE A 408 -14.29 -17.80 -30.70
C ILE A 408 -14.16 -19.07 -31.56
N ALA A 409 -14.59 -19.01 -32.82
CA ALA A 409 -14.49 -20.14 -33.75
C ALA A 409 -13.04 -20.56 -34.02
N ASP A 410 -12.10 -19.60 -34.08
CA ASP A 410 -10.68 -19.91 -34.22
C ASP A 410 -10.17 -20.67 -32.99
N LEU A 411 -10.55 -20.25 -31.78
CA LEU A 411 -10.14 -20.91 -30.53
C LEU A 411 -10.78 -22.29 -30.37
N GLU A 412 -12.05 -22.45 -30.74
CA GLU A 412 -12.75 -23.74 -30.70
C GLU A 412 -12.10 -24.80 -31.61
N ALA A 413 -11.57 -24.37 -32.75
CA ALA A 413 -10.87 -25.21 -33.72
C ALA A 413 -9.44 -25.60 -33.28
N MET A 414 -8.86 -24.88 -32.32
CA MET A 414 -7.51 -25.14 -31.80
C MET A 414 -7.52 -26.17 -30.68
N GLY A 415 -6.44 -26.96 -30.59
CA GLY A 415 -6.16 -27.80 -29.44
C GLY A 415 -5.67 -26.97 -28.24
N HIS A 416 -5.78 -27.53 -27.02
CA HIS A 416 -5.33 -26.86 -25.79
C HIS A 416 -3.89 -26.32 -25.89
N HIS A 417 -2.94 -27.14 -26.35
CA HIS A 417 -1.53 -26.76 -26.45
C HIS A 417 -1.25 -25.72 -27.56
N GLU A 418 -2.14 -25.59 -28.55
CA GLU A 418 -2.04 -24.54 -29.56
C GLU A 418 -2.49 -23.20 -29.00
N ILE A 419 -3.56 -23.20 -28.18
CA ILE A 419 -4.05 -22.03 -27.46
C ILE A 419 -3.00 -21.55 -26.46
N GLU A 420 -2.43 -22.45 -25.67
CA GLU A 420 -1.39 -22.14 -24.68
C GLU A 420 -0.19 -21.42 -25.30
N LYS A 421 0.21 -21.81 -26.52
CA LYS A 421 1.31 -21.15 -27.27
C LYS A 421 1.02 -19.72 -27.70
N LEU A 422 -0.24 -19.30 -27.72
CA LEU A 422 -0.61 -17.91 -27.98
C LEU A 422 -0.22 -17.00 -26.81
N PHE A 423 -0.15 -17.56 -25.60
CA PHE A 423 0.13 -16.80 -24.40
C PHE A 423 1.63 -16.43 -24.37
N PRO A 424 1.97 -15.14 -24.24
CA PRO A 424 3.36 -14.74 -24.06
C PRO A 424 3.92 -15.38 -22.80
N GLY A 425 4.86 -16.32 -22.94
CA GLY A 425 5.39 -17.09 -21.81
C GLY A 425 6.06 -16.24 -20.72
N ASP A 426 6.38 -16.85 -19.58
CA ASP A 426 6.86 -16.17 -18.36
C ASP A 426 8.12 -15.30 -18.53
N VAL A 427 8.88 -15.46 -19.62
CA VAL A 427 10.02 -14.59 -19.96
C VAL A 427 9.56 -13.16 -20.24
N GLU A 428 8.41 -12.98 -20.88
CA GLU A 428 7.81 -11.66 -21.11
C GLU A 428 7.20 -11.06 -19.83
N GLY A 429 7.08 -11.85 -18.75
CA GLY A 429 6.69 -11.38 -17.42
C GLY A 429 7.66 -10.37 -16.79
N PHE A 430 8.87 -10.19 -17.34
CA PHE A 430 9.80 -9.13 -16.95
C PHE A 430 9.36 -7.73 -17.38
N THR A 431 8.54 -7.62 -18.43
CA THR A 431 8.27 -6.34 -19.11
C THR A 431 6.80 -5.90 -19.05
N GLY A 432 5.93 -6.73 -18.47
CA GLY A 432 4.52 -6.38 -18.19
C GLY A 432 3.65 -6.23 -19.44
N PRO A 433 2.38 -5.84 -19.28
CA PRO A 433 1.39 -5.76 -20.35
C PRO A 433 1.71 -4.71 -21.44
N ASN A 434 2.54 -3.70 -21.12
CA ASN A 434 2.87 -2.59 -22.03
C ASN A 434 3.86 -2.93 -23.16
N HIS A 435 4.33 -4.18 -23.25
CA HIS A 435 5.38 -4.55 -24.19
C HIS A 435 4.89 -5.07 -25.55
N LYS A 436 3.60 -5.38 -25.68
CA LYS A 436 2.98 -5.74 -26.97
C LYS A 436 2.14 -4.58 -27.50
N LYS A 437 2.16 -4.38 -28.82
CA LYS A 437 1.21 -3.51 -29.55
C LYS A 437 -0.19 -4.15 -29.60
N VAL A 438 -0.71 -4.56 -28.45
CA VAL A 438 -2.06 -5.11 -28.31
C VAL A 438 -2.93 -4.02 -27.72
N HIS A 439 -4.11 -3.82 -28.32
CA HIS A 439 -5.11 -2.93 -27.77
C HIS A 439 -5.87 -3.66 -26.66
N TYR A 440 -5.57 -3.31 -25.41
CA TYR A 440 -6.34 -3.80 -24.26
C TYR A 440 -7.74 -3.18 -24.26
N PRO A 441 -8.78 -3.93 -23.85
CA PRO A 441 -10.13 -3.39 -23.76
C PRO A 441 -10.19 -2.27 -22.73
N GLU A 442 -10.84 -1.17 -23.10
CA GLU A 442 -11.07 -0.04 -22.19
C GLU A 442 -12.45 -0.18 -21.54
N VAL A 443 -12.53 0.13 -20.24
CA VAL A 443 -13.79 0.22 -19.50
C VAL A 443 -13.83 1.50 -18.68
N VAL A 444 -14.94 2.21 -18.76
CA VAL A 444 -15.23 3.38 -17.93
C VAL A 444 -16.11 2.92 -16.78
N VAL A 445 -15.53 2.80 -15.59
CA VAL A 445 -16.21 2.31 -14.39
C VAL A 445 -16.88 3.50 -13.68
N PRO A 446 -18.23 3.55 -13.58
CA PRO A 446 -18.91 4.58 -12.82
C PRO A 446 -18.49 4.53 -11.35
N ARG A 447 -18.36 5.70 -10.72
CA ARG A 447 -17.93 5.80 -9.31
C ARG A 447 -18.80 5.01 -8.35
N GLU A 448 -20.10 4.90 -8.64
CA GLU A 448 -21.06 4.12 -7.86
C GLU A 448 -20.78 2.61 -7.86
N GLN A 449 -20.13 2.07 -8.89
CA GLN A 449 -19.77 0.65 -8.96
C GLN A 449 -18.47 0.36 -8.20
N VAL A 450 -17.70 1.38 -7.83
CA VAL A 450 -16.38 1.25 -7.23
C VAL A 450 -16.49 1.10 -5.72
N ARG A 451 -16.21 -0.10 -5.23
CA ARG A 451 -16.17 -0.37 -3.79
C ARG A 451 -14.82 -0.05 -3.16
N PHE A 452 -13.74 -0.45 -3.82
CA PHE A 452 -12.38 -0.25 -3.34
C PHE A 452 -11.41 -0.01 -4.50
N GLU A 453 -10.53 0.96 -4.34
CA GLU A 453 -9.43 1.21 -5.25
C GLU A 453 -8.10 0.80 -4.62
N SER A 454 -7.34 -0.01 -5.34
CA SER A 454 -6.00 -0.42 -4.95
C SER A 454 -5.00 0.04 -6.00
N LEU A 455 -3.93 0.70 -5.58
CA LEU A 455 -2.70 0.71 -6.36
C LEU A 455 -1.85 -0.48 -5.91
N PHE A 456 -1.02 -1.04 -6.79
CA PHE A 456 -0.09 -2.12 -6.45
C PHE A 456 1.13 -1.57 -5.70
N THR A 457 0.88 -0.88 -4.59
CA THR A 457 1.91 -0.27 -3.74
C THR A 457 1.68 -0.63 -2.27
N PRO A 458 2.70 -0.52 -1.41
CA PRO A 458 2.60 -0.90 0.00
C PRO A 458 1.50 -0.17 0.79
N ARG A 459 1.15 1.05 0.38
CA ARG A 459 0.18 1.87 1.11
C ARG A 459 -1.26 1.39 0.95
N TRP A 460 -1.57 0.70 -0.14
CA TRP A 460 -2.95 0.50 -0.60
C TRP A 460 -3.40 -0.95 -0.56
N ASN A 461 -2.49 -1.90 -0.38
CA ASN A 461 -2.81 -3.31 -0.48
C ASN A 461 -1.92 -4.12 0.46
N THR A 462 -2.54 -4.94 1.32
CA THR A 462 -1.85 -5.76 2.32
C THR A 462 -0.89 -6.78 1.68
N TYR A 463 -1.25 -7.37 0.54
CA TYR A 463 -0.36 -8.25 -0.20
C TYR A 463 0.88 -7.50 -0.67
N TYR A 464 0.72 -6.38 -1.37
CA TYR A 464 1.87 -5.60 -1.84
C TYR A 464 2.67 -5.01 -0.67
N ALA A 465 2.03 -4.61 0.43
CA ALA A 465 2.72 -4.15 1.64
C ALA A 465 3.66 -5.21 2.19
N THR A 466 3.17 -6.43 2.39
CA THR A 466 3.98 -7.55 2.87
C THR A 466 5.03 -7.97 1.85
N TYR A 467 4.67 -8.11 0.58
CA TYR A 467 5.58 -8.39 -0.54
C TYR A 467 6.77 -7.42 -0.54
N PHE A 468 6.53 -6.11 -0.68
CA PHE A 468 7.58 -5.10 -0.76
C PHE A 468 8.37 -4.97 0.54
N THR A 469 7.75 -5.17 1.70
CA THR A 469 8.46 -5.13 2.99
C THR A 469 9.46 -6.29 3.09
N ILE A 470 9.02 -7.52 2.83
CA ILE A 470 9.86 -8.72 2.99
C ILE A 470 10.95 -8.75 1.91
N THR A 471 10.58 -8.51 0.65
CA THR A 471 11.54 -8.50 -0.47
C THR A 471 12.47 -7.29 -0.41
N GLY A 472 11.98 -6.12 0.00
CA GLY A 472 12.78 -4.91 0.15
C GLY A 472 13.80 -5.04 1.27
N LEU A 473 13.39 -5.58 2.42
CA LEU A 473 14.31 -5.90 3.52
C LEU A 473 15.38 -6.88 3.06
N HIS A 474 15.01 -7.96 2.36
CA HIS A 474 15.98 -8.88 1.79
C HIS A 474 16.94 -8.20 0.79
N GLY A 475 16.42 -7.34 -0.10
CA GLY A 475 17.24 -6.56 -1.03
C GLY A 475 18.26 -5.65 -0.33
N ILE A 476 17.89 -5.05 0.80
CA ILE A 476 18.81 -4.28 1.66
C ILE A 476 19.92 -5.20 2.21
N HIS A 477 19.59 -6.42 2.65
CA HIS A 477 20.58 -7.39 3.12
C HIS A 477 21.56 -7.79 2.00
N VAL A 478 21.07 -8.04 0.79
CA VAL A 478 21.91 -8.31 -0.39
C VAL A 478 22.85 -7.12 -0.66
N LEU A 479 22.34 -5.89 -0.64
CA LEU A 479 23.12 -4.67 -0.83
C LEU A 479 24.23 -4.51 0.22
N ILE A 480 23.89 -4.67 1.51
CA ILE A 480 24.85 -4.57 2.62
C ILE A 480 25.90 -5.67 2.51
N GLY A 481 25.49 -6.91 2.23
CA GLY A 481 26.41 -8.03 2.02
C GLY A 481 27.36 -7.78 0.86
N ALA A 482 26.85 -7.28 -0.27
CA ALA A 482 27.64 -7.00 -1.46
C ALA A 482 28.65 -5.88 -1.17
N PHE A 483 28.25 -4.87 -0.40
CA PHE A 483 29.15 -3.81 0.05
C PHE A 483 30.29 -4.35 0.91
N VAL A 484 30.00 -5.22 1.88
CA VAL A 484 31.02 -5.83 2.76
C VAL A 484 31.96 -6.75 1.97
N LEU A 485 31.44 -7.58 1.07
CA LEU A 485 32.25 -8.46 0.22
C LEU A 485 33.09 -7.65 -0.78
N GLY A 486 32.53 -6.58 -1.34
CA GLY A 486 33.25 -5.62 -2.17
C GLY A 486 34.39 -4.95 -1.42
N TYR A 487 34.16 -4.56 -0.16
CA TYR A 487 35.23 -4.02 0.69
C TYR A 487 36.39 -5.02 0.85
N TYR A 488 36.12 -6.31 1.06
CA TYR A 488 37.17 -7.33 1.11
C TYR A 488 37.93 -7.48 -0.21
N MET A 489 37.24 -7.39 -1.34
CA MET A 489 37.86 -7.49 -2.66
C MET A 489 38.80 -6.30 -2.96
N PHE A 490 38.34 -5.07 -2.71
CA PHE A 490 39.07 -3.85 -3.09
C PHE A 490 40.11 -3.40 -2.05
N PHE A 491 39.81 -3.56 -0.77
CA PHE A 491 40.66 -3.07 0.33
C PHE A 491 41.34 -4.20 1.13
N GLY A 492 41.04 -5.46 0.83
CA GLY A 492 41.61 -6.60 1.54
C GLY A 492 43.09 -6.87 1.25
N ARG A 493 43.67 -6.24 0.22
CA ARG A 493 45.04 -6.55 -0.24
C ARG A 493 46.09 -6.37 0.86
N LYS A 494 46.05 -5.25 1.57
CA LYS A 494 46.98 -4.96 2.67
C LYS A 494 46.87 -6.00 3.80
N MET A 495 45.65 -6.44 4.11
CA MET A 495 45.42 -7.50 5.11
C MET A 495 45.97 -8.84 4.63
N TYR A 496 45.73 -9.18 3.37
CA TYR A 496 46.24 -10.41 2.75
C TYR A 496 47.77 -10.48 2.77
N ASP A 497 48.46 -9.40 2.40
CA ASP A 497 49.93 -9.36 2.36
C ASP A 497 50.55 -9.40 3.76
N SER A 498 49.88 -8.84 4.77
CA SER A 498 50.37 -8.85 6.16
C SER A 498 50.15 -10.20 6.84
N ASN A 499 48.91 -10.72 6.77
CA ASN A 499 48.54 -12.03 7.30
C ASN A 499 47.34 -12.58 6.51
N PRO A 500 47.55 -13.53 5.58
CA PRO A 500 46.48 -14.08 4.75
C PRO A 500 45.31 -14.68 5.54
N GLU A 501 45.57 -15.22 6.74
CA GLU A 501 44.55 -15.84 7.60
C GLU A 501 43.54 -14.81 8.13
N TRP A 502 43.94 -13.56 8.30
CA TRP A 502 43.04 -12.50 8.75
C TRP A 502 41.95 -12.23 7.72
N LEU A 503 42.35 -12.13 6.45
CA LEU A 503 41.39 -11.91 5.38
C LEU A 503 40.54 -13.17 5.16
N ALA A 504 41.15 -14.35 5.17
CA ALA A 504 40.42 -15.60 5.01
C ALA A 504 39.32 -15.76 6.09
N ASN A 505 39.63 -15.48 7.36
CA ASN A 505 38.64 -15.57 8.44
C ASN A 505 37.53 -14.50 8.30
N ARG A 506 37.85 -13.28 7.83
CA ARG A 506 36.84 -12.23 7.59
C ARG A 506 35.92 -12.57 6.42
N VAL A 507 36.49 -13.10 5.34
CA VAL A 507 35.73 -13.57 4.17
C VAL A 507 34.87 -14.77 4.54
N GLU A 508 35.33 -15.67 5.42
CA GLU A 508 34.50 -16.75 5.96
C GLU A 508 33.28 -16.20 6.70
N VAL A 509 33.49 -15.24 7.60
CA VAL A 509 32.40 -14.62 8.38
C VAL A 509 31.44 -13.84 7.49
N GLY A 510 31.94 -13.07 6.54
CA GLY A 510 31.10 -12.40 5.53
C GLY A 510 30.38 -13.39 4.61
N GLY A 511 31.01 -14.52 4.31
CA GLY A 511 30.41 -15.60 3.53
C GLY A 511 29.28 -16.30 4.28
N LEU A 512 29.41 -16.53 5.59
CA LEU A 512 28.31 -17.05 6.41
C LEU A 512 27.07 -16.14 6.36
N PHE A 513 27.26 -14.83 6.40
CA PHE A 513 26.18 -13.87 6.16
C PHE A 513 25.58 -14.01 4.76
N TRP A 514 26.42 -14.06 3.73
CA TRP A 514 25.98 -14.20 2.34
C TRP A 514 25.15 -15.48 2.11
N HIS A 515 25.61 -16.61 2.63
CA HIS A 515 24.88 -17.88 2.57
C HIS A 515 23.51 -17.80 3.25
N PHE A 516 23.41 -17.06 4.37
CA PHE A 516 22.13 -16.84 5.03
C PHE A 516 21.19 -16.00 4.17
N VAL A 517 21.70 -14.93 3.54
CA VAL A 517 20.90 -14.11 2.61
C VAL A 517 20.31 -14.98 1.51
N ASP A 518 21.12 -15.86 0.90
CA ASP A 518 20.65 -16.78 -0.13
C ASP A 518 19.60 -17.78 0.40
N LEU A 519 19.80 -18.29 1.62
CA LEU A 519 18.82 -19.16 2.28
C LEU A 519 17.48 -18.46 2.49
N VAL A 520 17.46 -17.20 2.92
CA VAL A 520 16.22 -16.41 3.06
C VAL A 520 15.48 -16.35 1.73
N TRP A 521 16.19 -16.16 0.60
CA TRP A 521 15.57 -16.13 -0.72
C TRP A 521 14.94 -17.48 -1.13
N ILE A 522 15.59 -18.60 -0.79
CA ILE A 522 15.06 -19.95 -1.06
C ILE A 522 13.70 -20.19 -0.41
N PHE A 523 13.42 -19.58 0.74
CA PHE A 523 12.09 -19.62 1.38
C PHE A 523 11.14 -18.54 0.84
N LEU A 524 11.67 -17.35 0.60
CA LEU A 524 10.88 -16.22 0.13
C LEU A 524 10.28 -16.50 -1.26
N PHE A 525 11.05 -17.08 -2.19
CA PHE A 525 10.58 -17.38 -3.55
C PHE A 525 9.35 -18.28 -3.54
N PRO A 526 9.33 -19.48 -2.94
CA PRO A 526 8.13 -20.31 -2.88
C PRO A 526 6.94 -19.63 -2.19
N ILE A 527 7.17 -18.91 -1.08
CA ILE A 527 6.11 -18.27 -0.31
C ILE A 527 5.39 -17.15 -1.08
N LEU A 528 6.12 -16.40 -1.92
CA LEU A 528 5.55 -15.27 -2.66
C LEU A 528 5.17 -15.60 -4.11
N TYR A 529 5.90 -16.52 -4.77
CA TYR A 529 5.73 -16.82 -6.20
C TYR A 529 4.96 -18.09 -6.48
N LEU A 530 5.02 -19.10 -5.60
CA LEU A 530 4.47 -20.43 -5.87
C LEU A 530 3.22 -20.74 -5.06
N MET A 531 3.19 -20.27 -3.81
CA MET A 531 1.95 -20.15 -3.07
C MET A 531 1.21 -18.97 -3.67
#